data_AF-A0A239J7M4-F1
#
_entry.id   AF-A0A239J7M4-F1
#
_cell.length_a   1.000
_cell.length_b   1.000
_cell.length_c   1.000
_cell.angle_alpha   90.00
_cell.angle_beta   90.00
_cell.angle_gamma   90.00
#
_symmetry.space_group_name_H-M   'P 1'
#
loop_
_entity.id
_entity.type
_entity.pdbx_description
1 polymer ?
#
loop_
_entity_poly.entity_id
_entity_poly.type
_entity_poly.pdbx_seq_one_letter_code
_entity_poly.pdbx_strand_id
1 'polypeptide(L)'
;MQSDNLVHPSGLSLRPFSFLLSSLLVLLLLSGCARREAFNEDSQEMMVEDGAEGEPEIMTYDGKLLAQVVEDSVIYIVSTQELIQPFIREFGDGTVVDKVMISKVQETEEDTAAYYLVGLGIRNGAFRSMAMELDVAARNALYLSSKAAKHMCLADIGCSFCYFTFIGNKITGCECGTRSPGTNCVHKVADSNTLLKGTRIGENHRQNSKRR
;
A
#
# COMPACT_ATOMS: atom_id res chain seq x y z
N MET A 1 -83.61 38.39 -1.41
CA MET A 1 -83.25 39.64 -0.71
C MET A 1 -81.79 39.56 -0.32
N GLN A 2 -81.01 40.55 -0.76
CA GLN A 2 -79.70 41.03 -0.26
C GLN A 2 -78.56 40.01 -0.05
N SER A 3 -77.30 40.32 -0.34
CA SER A 3 -76.62 41.42 -1.02
C SER A 3 -75.13 41.05 -1.04
N ASP A 4 -74.47 41.35 -2.16
CA ASP A 4 -73.17 42.05 -2.24
C ASP A 4 -71.85 41.41 -1.73
N ASN A 5 -70.99 41.11 -2.72
CA ASN A 5 -69.69 41.75 -2.98
C ASN A 5 -68.38 41.28 -2.30
N LEU A 6 -67.46 40.84 -3.19
CA LEU A 6 -66.06 41.27 -3.42
C LEU A 6 -65.02 41.20 -2.26
N VAL A 7 -63.89 40.51 -2.52
CA VAL A 7 -62.53 41.06 -2.78
C VAL A 7 -61.44 39.97 -2.61
N HIS A 8 -60.59 39.83 -3.65
CA HIS A 8 -59.15 39.44 -3.81
C HIS A 8 -58.24 38.98 -2.63
N PRO A 9 -56.92 38.74 -2.86
CA PRO A 9 -56.27 37.51 -3.32
C PRO A 9 -55.31 36.94 -2.22
N SER A 10 -54.70 35.77 -2.41
CA SER A 10 -53.58 35.35 -1.53
C SER A 10 -52.46 34.71 -2.35
N GLY A 11 -51.30 35.34 -2.24
CA GLY A 11 -50.13 35.13 -3.09
C GLY A 11 -49.34 33.85 -2.79
N LEU A 12 -48.57 33.45 -3.81
CA LEU A 12 -47.51 32.46 -3.69
C LEU A 12 -46.35 33.01 -2.85
N SER A 13 -46.09 32.37 -1.72
CA SER A 13 -44.86 32.52 -0.94
C SER A 13 -43.80 31.56 -1.50
N LEU A 14 -42.89 32.09 -2.31
CA LEU A 14 -41.67 31.39 -2.72
C LEU A 14 -40.66 31.43 -1.56
N ARG A 15 -40.31 30.25 -1.05
CA ARG A 15 -39.44 30.05 0.11
C ARG A 15 -38.00 30.50 -0.18
N PRO A 16 -37.33 31.23 0.74
CA PRO A 16 -35.92 31.65 0.59
C PRO A 16 -34.88 30.52 0.72
N PHE A 17 -35.31 29.26 0.87
CA PHE A 17 -34.43 28.13 1.14
C PHE A 17 -33.64 27.62 -0.08
N SER A 18 -34.07 27.99 -1.30
CA SER A 18 -33.44 27.51 -2.55
C SER A 18 -32.09 28.19 -2.84
N PHE A 19 -31.91 29.45 -2.42
CA PHE A 19 -30.68 30.21 -2.67
C PHE A 19 -29.50 29.76 -1.81
N LEU A 20 -29.76 29.27 -0.58
CA LEU A 20 -28.71 28.75 0.31
C LEU A 20 -28.13 27.41 -0.21
N LEU A 21 -28.95 26.56 -0.81
CA LEU A 21 -28.51 25.26 -1.33
C LEU A 21 -27.61 25.42 -2.57
N SER A 22 -27.89 26.41 -3.42
CA SER A 22 -27.10 26.69 -4.62
C SER A 22 -25.70 27.23 -4.29
N SER A 23 -25.59 28.07 -3.25
CA SER A 23 -24.30 28.61 -2.79
C SER A 23 -23.36 27.53 -2.23
N LEU A 24 -23.91 26.55 -1.50
CA LEU A 24 -23.12 25.44 -0.94
C LEU A 24 -22.55 24.51 -2.04
N LEU A 25 -23.27 24.34 -3.15
CA LEU A 25 -22.83 23.51 -4.27
C LEU A 25 -21.65 24.13 -5.03
N VAL A 26 -21.58 25.46 -5.12
CA VAL A 26 -20.47 26.18 -5.79
C VAL A 26 -19.18 26.11 -4.95
N LEU A 27 -19.29 26.17 -3.62
CA LEU A 27 -18.13 26.05 -2.72
C LEU A 27 -17.49 24.65 -2.77
N LEU A 28 -18.28 23.60 -3.01
CA LEU A 28 -17.77 22.22 -3.15
C LEU A 28 -17.01 21.98 -4.46
N LEU A 29 -17.20 22.82 -5.50
CA LEU A 29 -16.51 22.66 -6.78
C LEU A 29 -15.10 23.29 -6.80
N LEU A 30 -14.74 24.11 -5.81
CA LEU A 30 -13.44 24.79 -5.75
C LEU A 30 -12.36 24.05 -4.95
N SER A 31 -12.67 22.93 -4.27
CA SER A 31 -11.71 22.16 -3.47
C SER A 31 -10.91 21.10 -4.26
N GLY A 32 -11.06 21.04 -5.59
CA GLY A 32 -10.55 19.93 -6.42
C GLY A 32 -9.19 20.12 -7.11
N CYS A 33 -8.42 21.18 -6.85
CA CYS A 33 -7.17 21.46 -7.59
C CYS A 33 -5.94 21.58 -6.67
N ALA A 34 -5.56 20.48 -6.01
CA ALA A 34 -4.19 20.32 -5.50
C ALA A 34 -3.30 19.79 -6.63
N ARG A 35 -2.48 20.67 -7.20
CA ARG A 35 -1.50 20.38 -8.25
C ARG A 35 -0.40 19.47 -7.68
N ARG A 36 -0.37 18.21 -8.09
CA ARG A 36 0.77 17.30 -7.82
C ARG A 36 1.98 17.77 -8.64
N GLU A 37 3.04 18.19 -7.95
CA GLU A 37 4.35 18.40 -8.54
C GLU A 37 4.89 17.06 -9.06
N ALA A 38 5.35 17.07 -10.31
CA ALA A 38 5.92 15.90 -10.95
C ALA A 38 7.35 15.71 -10.45
N PHE A 39 7.60 14.61 -9.74
CA PHE A 39 8.94 14.20 -9.36
C PHE A 39 9.65 13.64 -10.60
N ASN A 40 10.81 14.23 -10.92
CA ASN A 40 11.74 13.74 -11.93
C ASN A 40 12.50 12.54 -11.33
N GLU A 41 12.29 11.35 -11.89
CA GLU A 41 13.04 10.13 -11.56
C GLU A 41 14.39 10.18 -12.29
N ASP A 42 15.37 10.87 -11.71
CA ASP A 42 16.76 10.68 -12.11
C ASP A 42 17.23 9.35 -11.50
N SER A 43 17.45 8.36 -12.37
CA SER A 43 17.96 7.04 -12.03
C SER A 43 19.35 7.21 -11.43
N GLN A 44 19.49 6.89 -10.14
CA GLN A 44 20.75 7.03 -9.43
C GLN A 44 21.65 5.84 -9.78
N GLU A 45 22.57 6.05 -10.71
CA GLU A 45 23.66 5.14 -11.02
C GLU A 45 24.63 5.12 -9.83
N MET A 46 24.71 4.00 -9.10
CA MET A 46 25.69 3.79 -8.04
C MET A 46 26.97 3.22 -8.65
N MET A 47 28.02 4.04 -8.77
CA MET A 47 29.36 3.57 -9.14
C MET A 47 30.05 2.98 -7.90
N VAL A 48 30.37 1.69 -7.96
CA VAL A 48 31.28 1.04 -7.01
C VAL A 48 32.67 1.05 -7.64
N GLU A 49 33.58 1.82 -7.06
CA GLU A 49 34.99 1.82 -7.42
C GLU A 49 35.67 0.67 -6.68
N ASP A 50 35.89 -0.44 -7.37
CA ASP A 50 36.86 -1.45 -6.92
C ASP A 50 37.78 -1.83 -8.08
N GLY A 51 39.08 -1.75 -7.82
CA GLY A 51 40.13 -1.88 -8.82
C GLY A 51 40.32 -3.34 -9.22
N ALA A 52 39.83 -3.70 -10.40
CA ALA A 52 40.29 -4.85 -11.15
C ALA A 52 40.03 -4.61 -12.63
N GLU A 53 41.01 -4.90 -13.48
CA GLU A 53 40.92 -4.83 -14.94
C GLU A 53 39.85 -5.84 -15.44
N GLY A 54 38.61 -5.38 -15.50
CA GLY A 54 37.44 -6.03 -16.06
C GLY A 54 36.38 -4.95 -16.21
N GLU A 55 35.69 -4.89 -17.35
CA GLU A 55 34.64 -3.91 -17.60
C GLU A 55 33.68 -3.85 -16.39
N PRO A 56 33.34 -2.67 -15.86
CA PRO A 56 32.40 -2.57 -14.75
C PRO A 56 31.05 -3.10 -15.21
N GLU A 57 30.69 -4.30 -14.75
CA GLU A 57 29.36 -4.84 -14.94
C GLU A 57 28.42 -3.99 -14.08
N ILE A 58 27.77 -3.00 -14.72
CA ILE A 58 26.77 -2.15 -14.08
C ILE A 58 25.63 -3.07 -13.64
N MET A 59 25.68 -3.52 -12.39
CA MET A 59 24.59 -4.27 -11.77
C MET A 59 23.39 -3.33 -11.65
N THR A 60 22.51 -3.34 -12.64
CA THR A 60 21.27 -2.57 -12.61
C THR A 60 20.42 -3.02 -11.42
N TYR A 61 20.18 -2.13 -10.47
CA TYR A 61 19.25 -2.40 -9.37
C TYR A 61 17.87 -2.75 -9.93
N ASP A 62 17.29 -3.85 -9.46
CA ASP A 62 16.07 -4.44 -10.01
C ASP A 62 14.81 -4.06 -9.21
N GLY A 63 14.96 -3.22 -8.18
CA GLY A 63 13.86 -2.87 -7.30
C GLY A 63 12.86 -1.92 -7.95
N LYS A 64 11.59 -2.11 -7.61
CA LYS A 64 10.50 -1.23 -8.06
C LYS A 64 10.02 -0.34 -6.92
N LEU A 65 9.83 0.94 -7.22
CA LEU A 65 9.29 1.91 -6.29
C LEU A 65 7.83 1.59 -5.98
N LEU A 66 7.50 1.40 -4.70
CA LEU A 66 6.14 1.06 -4.25
C LEU A 66 5.48 2.19 -3.46
N ALA A 67 6.26 2.90 -2.65
CA ALA A 67 5.75 3.93 -1.77
C ALA A 67 6.86 4.92 -1.37
N GLN A 68 6.48 5.95 -0.63
CA GLN A 68 7.39 6.90 -0.01
C GLN A 68 6.90 7.22 1.40
N VAL A 69 7.82 7.46 2.33
CA VAL A 69 7.48 7.94 3.68
C VAL A 69 7.54 9.46 3.72
N VAL A 70 6.43 10.08 4.12
CA VAL A 70 6.29 11.54 4.29
C VAL A 70 5.73 11.78 5.68
N GLU A 71 6.48 12.48 6.55
CA GLU A 71 6.04 12.81 7.92
C GLU A 71 5.52 11.57 8.68
N ASP A 72 6.32 10.50 8.70
CA ASP A 72 6.01 9.17 9.27
C ASP A 72 4.83 8.40 8.63
N SER A 73 4.17 8.97 7.63
CA SER A 73 3.08 8.32 6.90
C SER A 73 3.56 7.68 5.60
N VAL A 74 3.09 6.48 5.30
CA VAL A 74 3.40 5.79 4.05
C VAL A 74 2.43 6.23 2.96
N ILE A 75 2.95 6.90 1.93
CA ILE A 75 2.23 7.28 0.72
C ILE A 75 2.49 6.25 -0.37
N TYR A 76 1.46 5.50 -0.73
CA TYR A 76 1.52 4.49 -1.77
C TYR A 76 1.61 5.13 -3.16
N ILE A 77 2.65 4.76 -3.91
CA ILE A 77 2.80 5.10 -5.33
C ILE A 77 2.12 4.03 -6.18
N VAL A 78 2.28 2.77 -5.76
CA VAL A 78 1.54 1.62 -6.29
C VAL A 78 0.36 1.32 -5.38
N SER A 79 -0.85 1.24 -5.94
CA SER A 79 -2.03 0.95 -5.13
C SER A 79 -1.97 -0.45 -4.52
N THR A 80 -2.48 -0.58 -3.29
CA THR A 80 -2.56 -1.87 -2.59
C THR A 80 -3.38 -2.91 -3.37
N GLN A 81 -4.41 -2.46 -4.09
CA GLN A 81 -5.26 -3.33 -4.92
C GLN A 81 -4.49 -3.95 -6.10
N GLU A 82 -3.57 -3.19 -6.73
CA GLU A 82 -2.71 -3.72 -7.79
C GLU A 82 -1.74 -4.81 -7.29
N LEU A 83 -1.45 -4.81 -5.99
CA LEU A 83 -0.53 -5.76 -5.34
C LEU A 83 -1.21 -7.05 -4.87
N ILE A 84 -2.55 -7.11 -4.80
CA ILE A 84 -3.28 -8.31 -4.36
C ILE A 84 -2.98 -9.51 -5.27
N GLN A 85 -3.17 -9.35 -6.58
CA GLN A 85 -2.96 -10.44 -7.54
C GLN A 85 -1.50 -10.92 -7.59
N PRO A 86 -0.48 -10.04 -7.58
CA PRO A 86 0.91 -10.41 -7.30
C PRO A 86 1.09 -11.31 -6.08
N PHE A 87 0.53 -10.94 -4.93
CA PHE A 87 0.65 -11.74 -3.71
C PHE A 87 -0.01 -13.11 -3.86
N ILE A 88 -1.20 -13.21 -4.44
CA ILE A 88 -1.87 -14.51 -4.70
C ILE A 88 -0.96 -15.44 -5.51
N ARG A 89 -0.32 -14.91 -6.56
CA ARG A 89 0.63 -15.68 -7.38
C ARG A 89 1.89 -16.06 -6.58
N GLU A 90 2.41 -15.16 -5.76
CA GLU A 90 3.62 -15.38 -4.96
C GLU A 90 3.42 -16.43 -3.85
N PHE A 91 2.21 -16.53 -3.30
CA PHE A 91 1.81 -17.65 -2.43
C PHE A 91 1.79 -18.97 -3.20
N GLY A 92 1.22 -18.97 -4.41
CA GLY A 92 1.28 -20.10 -5.36
C GLY A 92 0.59 -21.39 -4.90
N ASP A 93 -0.16 -21.35 -3.80
CA ASP A 93 -0.69 -22.52 -3.10
C ASP A 93 -2.23 -22.50 -2.94
N GLY A 94 -2.88 -21.58 -3.63
CA GLY A 94 -4.33 -21.35 -3.54
C GLY A 94 -4.75 -20.37 -2.43
N THR A 95 -3.81 -19.72 -1.74
CA THR A 95 -4.11 -18.63 -0.80
C THR A 95 -4.80 -17.47 -1.52
N VAL A 96 -5.96 -17.05 -1.00
CA VAL A 96 -6.66 -15.84 -1.46
C VAL A 96 -6.25 -14.69 -0.56
N VAL A 97 -5.65 -13.67 -1.16
CA VAL A 97 -5.18 -12.46 -0.46
C VAL A 97 -6.24 -11.38 -0.60
N ASP A 98 -6.59 -10.77 0.52
CA ASP A 98 -7.63 -9.74 0.61
C ASP A 98 -7.10 -8.41 1.16
N LYS A 99 -5.92 -8.43 1.81
CA LYS A 99 -5.29 -7.24 2.36
C LYS A 99 -3.80 -7.19 2.03
N VAL A 100 -3.36 -6.04 1.54
CA VAL A 100 -1.94 -5.70 1.33
C VAL A 100 -1.66 -4.38 2.03
N MET A 101 -0.53 -4.29 2.72
CA MET A 101 -0.09 -3.05 3.38
C MET A 101 1.44 -3.02 3.53
N ILE A 102 1.98 -1.84 3.77
CA ILE A 102 3.35 -1.64 4.23
C ILE A 102 3.33 -1.42 5.74
N SER A 103 4.14 -2.16 6.47
CA SER A 103 4.26 -2.10 7.93
C SER A 103 5.64 -1.58 8.32
N LYS A 104 5.66 -0.50 9.12
CA LYS A 104 6.86 0.02 9.78
C LYS A 104 7.15 -0.85 11.00
N VAL A 105 8.38 -1.31 11.14
CA VAL A 105 8.88 -2.09 12.28
C VAL A 105 10.10 -1.37 12.83
N GLN A 106 9.99 -0.99 14.10
CA GLN A 106 11.00 -0.22 14.82
C GLN A 106 10.90 -0.61 16.30
N GLU A 107 11.95 -1.21 16.87
CA GLU A 107 11.97 -1.64 18.27
C GLU A 107 12.02 -0.44 19.22
N THR A 108 12.91 0.51 18.97
CA THR A 108 13.01 1.79 19.70
C THR A 108 13.02 2.98 18.74
N GLU A 109 12.64 4.18 19.22
CA GLU A 109 12.66 5.40 18.39
C GLU A 109 14.06 5.77 17.86
N GLU A 110 15.11 5.24 18.50
CA GLU A 110 16.51 5.42 18.09
C GLU A 110 16.92 4.46 16.96
N ASP A 111 16.20 3.35 16.78
CA ASP A 111 16.53 2.35 15.76
C ASP A 111 16.12 2.80 14.37
N THR A 112 16.90 2.41 13.35
CA THR A 112 16.52 2.64 11.96
C THR A 112 15.33 1.78 11.58
N ALA A 113 14.17 2.40 11.36
CA ALA A 113 12.94 1.69 11.01
C ALA A 113 13.11 0.82 9.74
N ALA A 114 12.64 -0.43 9.82
CA ALA A 114 12.46 -1.28 8.65
C ALA A 114 11.03 -1.20 8.15
N TYR A 115 10.84 -1.37 6.84
CA TYR A 115 9.52 -1.38 6.22
C TYR A 115 9.30 -2.71 5.52
N TYR A 116 8.16 -3.33 5.77
CA TYR A 116 7.81 -4.61 5.14
C TYR A 116 6.56 -4.45 4.29
N LEU A 117 6.60 -4.90 3.05
CA LEU A 117 5.40 -5.13 2.26
C LEU A 117 4.78 -6.46 2.70
N VAL A 118 3.55 -6.38 3.21
CA VAL A 118 2.83 -7.49 3.83
C VAL A 118 1.55 -7.79 3.05
N GLY A 119 1.37 -9.05 2.66
CA GLY A 119 0.13 -9.60 2.13
C GLY A 119 -0.50 -10.56 3.12
N LEU A 120 -1.79 -10.39 3.39
CA LEU A 120 -2.59 -11.28 4.26
C LEU A 120 -3.63 -12.00 3.43
N GLY A 121 -3.83 -13.28 3.74
CA GLY A 121 -4.80 -14.09 3.03
C GLY A 121 -5.25 -15.32 3.81
N ILE A 122 -6.12 -16.09 3.17
CA ILE A 122 -6.72 -17.29 3.72
C ILE A 122 -6.57 -18.43 2.72
N ARG A 123 -6.24 -19.62 3.22
CA ARG A 123 -6.22 -20.86 2.46
C ARG A 123 -6.92 -21.96 3.26
N ASN A 124 -7.99 -22.54 2.72
CA ASN A 124 -8.78 -23.57 3.39
C ASN A 124 -9.24 -23.16 4.81
N GLY A 125 -9.63 -21.89 4.99
CA GLY A 125 -10.04 -21.36 6.29
C GLY A 125 -8.90 -21.03 7.26
N ALA A 126 -7.64 -21.33 6.92
CA ALA A 126 -6.48 -21.00 7.74
C ALA A 126 -5.82 -19.70 7.28
N PHE A 127 -5.45 -18.86 8.24
CA PHE A 127 -4.76 -17.60 7.98
C PHE A 127 -3.33 -17.80 7.44
N ARG A 128 -2.93 -16.90 6.55
CA ARG A 128 -1.62 -16.88 5.91
C ARG A 128 -1.15 -15.44 5.81
N SER A 129 0.10 -15.19 6.14
CA SER A 129 0.74 -13.91 5.89
C SER A 129 2.10 -14.08 5.23
N MET A 130 2.45 -13.10 4.41
CA MET A 130 3.73 -13.01 3.73
C MET A 130 4.27 -11.61 3.88
N ALA A 131 5.54 -11.49 4.24
CA ALA A 131 6.23 -10.21 4.39
C ALA A 131 7.56 -10.23 3.62
N MET A 132 7.85 -9.14 2.94
CA MET A 132 9.13 -8.89 2.27
C MET A 132 9.62 -7.51 2.68
N GLU A 133 10.89 -7.43 3.06
CA GLU A 133 11.52 -6.17 3.44
C GLU A 133 11.66 -5.23 2.22
N LEU A 134 11.47 -3.94 2.45
CA LEU A 134 11.62 -2.89 1.46
C LEU A 134 12.95 -2.17 1.66
N ASP A 135 13.63 -1.92 0.55
CA ASP A 135 14.83 -1.09 0.54
C ASP A 135 14.42 0.39 0.69
N VAL A 136 15.03 1.07 1.65
CA VAL A 136 14.82 2.50 1.88
C VAL A 136 15.91 3.28 1.15
N ALA A 137 15.54 3.99 0.09
CA ALA A 137 16.45 4.83 -0.68
C ALA A 137 16.39 6.29 -0.22
N ALA A 138 17.16 7.16 -0.91
CA ALA A 138 17.15 8.60 -0.67
C ALA A 138 15.72 9.17 -0.71
N ARG A 139 15.44 10.17 0.14
CA ARG A 139 14.12 10.79 0.32
C ARG A 139 13.03 9.81 0.80
N ASN A 140 13.41 8.79 1.56
CA ASN A 140 12.53 7.78 2.15
C ASN A 140 11.64 7.05 1.13
N ALA A 141 12.14 6.85 -0.08
CA ALA A 141 11.48 6.08 -1.10
C ALA A 141 11.63 4.58 -0.78
N LEU A 142 10.55 3.82 -0.90
CA LEU A 142 10.47 2.41 -0.54
C LEU A 142 10.40 1.54 -1.80
N TYR A 143 11.44 0.73 -2.00
CA TYR A 143 11.58 -0.15 -3.14
C TYR A 143 11.46 -1.62 -2.75
N LEU A 144 10.91 -2.45 -3.63
CA LEU A 144 10.96 -3.90 -3.48
C LEU A 144 11.87 -4.50 -4.55
N SER A 145 13.00 -5.07 -4.13
CA SER A 145 13.89 -5.90 -4.97
C SER A 145 13.39 -7.34 -5.09
N SER A 146 13.70 -8.03 -6.20
CA SER A 146 13.44 -9.47 -6.31
C SER A 146 14.32 -10.31 -5.37
N LYS A 147 15.41 -9.73 -4.85
CA LYS A 147 16.32 -10.34 -3.87
C LYS A 147 15.83 -10.17 -2.43
N ALA A 148 14.75 -9.44 -2.18
CA ALA A 148 14.19 -9.31 -0.85
C ALA A 148 13.69 -10.67 -0.36
N ALA A 149 14.11 -11.05 0.85
CA ALA A 149 13.70 -12.30 1.48
C ALA A 149 12.19 -12.31 1.71
N LYS A 150 11.56 -13.42 1.33
CA LYS A 150 10.15 -13.68 1.54
C LYS A 150 9.95 -14.50 2.80
N HIS A 151 9.38 -13.89 3.82
CA HIS A 151 8.96 -14.56 5.04
C HIS A 151 7.48 -14.92 4.94
N MET A 152 7.13 -16.17 5.21
CA MET A 152 5.76 -16.64 5.25
C MET A 152 5.44 -17.17 6.64
N CYS A 153 4.27 -16.81 7.12
CA CYS A 153 3.77 -17.19 8.43
C CYS A 153 2.41 -17.85 8.21
N LEU A 154 2.35 -19.14 8.54
CA LEU A 154 1.26 -20.03 8.16
C LEU A 154 0.56 -20.51 9.42
N ALA A 155 -0.74 -20.19 9.53
CA ALA A 155 -1.56 -20.80 10.56
C ALA A 155 -1.73 -22.30 10.29
N ASP A 156 -1.54 -23.05 11.36
CA ASP A 156 -1.74 -24.49 11.43
C ASP A 156 -2.79 -24.81 12.51
N ILE A 157 -2.82 -26.04 13.03
CA ILE A 157 -3.86 -26.52 13.94
C ILE A 157 -4.01 -25.60 15.16
N GLY A 158 -5.26 -25.25 15.46
CA GLY A 158 -5.63 -24.51 16.66
C GLY A 158 -5.26 -23.03 16.68
N CYS A 159 -4.60 -22.50 15.64
CA CYS A 159 -4.28 -21.10 15.55
C CYS A 159 -5.15 -20.35 14.53
N SER A 160 -5.90 -19.34 14.97
CA SER A 160 -6.71 -18.52 14.07
C SER A 160 -5.88 -17.47 13.33
N PHE A 161 -4.86 -16.91 14.00
CA PHE A 161 -4.02 -15.84 13.48
C PHE A 161 -2.59 -15.97 13.99
N CYS A 162 -1.64 -15.81 13.07
CA CYS A 162 -0.22 -15.87 13.37
C CYS A 162 0.45 -14.51 13.10
N TYR A 163 1.32 -14.09 14.01
CA TYR A 163 2.07 -12.84 13.93
C TYR A 163 3.53 -13.13 13.64
N PHE A 164 4.20 -12.24 12.91
CA PHE A 164 5.65 -12.32 12.77
C PHE A 164 6.31 -11.92 14.09
N THR A 165 7.37 -12.63 14.46
CA THR A 165 8.24 -12.26 15.58
C THR A 165 9.49 -11.57 15.06
N PHE A 166 10.02 -10.67 15.87
CA PHE A 166 11.12 -9.80 15.48
C PHE A 166 12.25 -9.85 16.52
N ILE A 167 13.48 -9.71 16.06
CA ILE A 167 14.66 -9.36 16.87
C ILE A 167 15.24 -8.11 16.21
N GLY A 168 15.27 -6.98 16.92
CA GLY A 168 15.45 -5.69 16.27
C GLY A 168 14.31 -5.45 15.27
N ASN A 169 14.68 -5.05 14.07
CA ASN A 169 13.73 -4.77 12.99
C ASN A 169 13.62 -5.90 11.97
N LYS A 170 14.19 -7.08 12.27
CA LYS A 170 14.23 -8.25 11.37
C LYS A 170 13.24 -9.33 11.80
N ILE A 171 12.50 -9.88 10.84
CA ILE A 171 11.63 -11.04 11.08
C ILE A 171 12.47 -12.26 11.38
N THR A 172 12.21 -12.90 12.52
CA THR A 172 12.93 -14.11 12.95
C THR A 172 12.05 -15.35 13.01
N GLY A 173 10.74 -15.18 13.00
CA GLY A 173 9.81 -16.29 13.17
C GLY A 173 8.36 -15.90 13.06
N CYS A 174 7.50 -16.79 13.55
CA CYS A 174 6.10 -16.48 13.77
C CYS A 174 5.53 -17.20 14.99
N GLU A 175 4.54 -16.57 15.61
CA GLU A 175 3.86 -17.10 16.78
C GLU A 175 2.34 -16.96 16.66
N CYS A 176 1.62 -17.82 17.39
CA CYS A 176 0.18 -17.76 17.46
C CYS A 176 -0.28 -16.67 18.42
N GLY A 177 -1.38 -15.98 18.10
CA GLY A 177 -1.99 -15.03 19.05
C GLY A 177 -2.45 -15.66 20.36
N THR A 178 -2.73 -16.97 20.36
CA THR A 178 -3.08 -17.74 21.56
C THR A 178 -1.94 -18.65 21.99
N ARG A 179 -1.64 -18.67 23.28
CA ARG A 179 -0.60 -19.53 23.89
C ARG A 179 -1.16 -20.87 24.39
N SER A 180 -2.25 -21.35 23.77
CA SER A 180 -2.88 -22.60 24.18
C SER A 180 -2.02 -23.80 23.75
N PRO A 181 -1.94 -24.87 24.55
CA PRO A 181 -1.22 -26.08 24.15
C PRO A 181 -1.75 -26.62 22.82
N GLY A 182 -0.84 -26.92 21.90
CA GLY A 182 -1.18 -27.47 20.59
C GLY A 182 -1.57 -26.44 19.52
N THR A 183 -1.48 -25.14 19.80
CA THR A 183 -1.56 -24.10 18.76
C THR A 183 -0.17 -23.83 18.20
N ASN A 184 -0.05 -23.83 16.87
CA ASN A 184 1.23 -23.62 16.21
C ASN A 184 1.11 -22.76 14.95
N CYS A 185 2.23 -22.10 14.63
CA CYS A 185 2.43 -21.37 13.39
C CYS A 185 3.72 -21.87 12.74
N VAL A 186 3.72 -21.96 11.42
CA VAL A 186 4.89 -22.40 10.65
C VAL A 186 5.50 -21.21 9.94
N HIS A 187 6.76 -20.90 10.28
CA HIS A 187 7.56 -19.89 9.60
C HIS A 187 8.32 -20.54 8.44
N LYS A 188 8.27 -19.92 7.26
CA LYS A 188 9.07 -20.30 6.10
C LYS A 188 9.78 -19.08 5.55
N VAL A 189 10.99 -19.27 5.05
CA VAL A 189 11.80 -18.20 4.45
C VAL A 189 12.28 -18.66 3.08
N ALA A 190 12.27 -17.74 2.12
CA ALA A 190 12.97 -17.89 0.85
C ALA A 190 13.79 -16.62 0.59
N ASP A 191 15.02 -16.77 0.10
CA ASP A 191 15.98 -15.65 -0.05
C ASP A 191 15.65 -14.72 -1.24
N SER A 192 14.55 -14.97 -1.95
CA SER A 192 14.11 -14.19 -3.09
C SER A 192 12.60 -14.27 -3.25
N ASN A 193 12.06 -13.36 -4.05
CA ASN A 193 10.66 -13.30 -4.39
C ASN A 193 10.45 -13.08 -5.88
N THR A 194 9.28 -13.47 -6.37
CA THR A 194 8.84 -13.22 -7.74
C THR A 194 7.62 -12.30 -7.82
N LEU A 195 7.33 -11.56 -6.73
CA LEU A 195 6.08 -10.83 -6.56
C LEU A 195 5.80 -9.92 -7.75
N LEU A 196 6.83 -9.15 -8.17
CA LEU A 196 6.72 -8.15 -9.23
C LEU A 196 7.15 -8.66 -10.62
N LYS A 197 7.39 -9.97 -10.76
CA LYS A 197 7.78 -10.58 -12.03
C LYS A 197 6.60 -10.56 -13.01
N GLY A 198 6.82 -9.97 -14.18
CA GLY A 198 5.80 -9.86 -15.22
C GLY A 198 4.64 -8.90 -14.89
N THR A 199 4.77 -8.09 -13.84
CA THR A 199 3.73 -7.11 -13.47
C THR A 199 3.97 -5.76 -14.13
N ARG A 200 2.94 -5.25 -14.83
CA ARG A 200 2.91 -3.90 -15.40
C ARG A 200 2.35 -2.89 -14.40
N ILE A 201 3.02 -2.79 -13.26
CA ILE A 201 2.63 -1.87 -12.19
C ILE A 201 3.11 -0.46 -12.57
N GLY A 202 2.24 0.53 -12.47
CA GLY A 202 2.58 1.94 -12.72
C GLY A 202 2.59 2.42 -14.19
N GLU A 203 2.49 1.53 -15.19
CA GLU A 203 2.53 1.96 -16.60
C GLU A 203 1.30 2.80 -17.03
N ASN A 204 0.15 2.61 -16.38
CA ASN A 204 -1.07 3.35 -16.69
C ASN A 204 -0.99 4.85 -16.34
N HIS A 205 -0.18 5.24 -15.36
CA HIS A 205 0.00 6.65 -15.02
C HIS A 205 0.80 7.42 -16.08
N ARG A 206 1.69 6.74 -16.81
CA ARG A 206 2.55 7.34 -17.85
C ARG A 206 1.81 7.65 -19.15
N GLN A 207 0.74 6.93 -19.48
CA GLN A 207 -0.04 7.20 -20.70
C GLN A 207 -1.02 8.37 -20.55
N ASN A 208 -1.52 8.64 -19.34
CA ASN A 208 -2.43 9.74 -19.09
C ASN A 208 -1.74 11.11 -19.02
N SER A 209 -0.43 11.18 -18.72
CA SER A 209 0.32 12.45 -18.73
C SER A 209 0.73 12.90 -20.13
N LYS A 210 0.82 11.99 -21.11
CA LYS A 210 1.15 12.31 -22.52
C LYS A 210 -0.04 12.72 -23.38
N ARG A 211 -1.28 12.57 -22.88
CA ARG A 211 -2.51 12.91 -23.62
C ARG A 211 -3.17 14.22 -23.15
N ARG A 212 -2.48 15.00 -22.31
CA ARG A 212 -2.93 16.33 -21.88
C ARG A 212 -1.93 17.39 -22.31
#